data_AF-A0A352FAI4-F1
#
_entry.id   AF-A0A352FAI4-F1
#
_cell.length_a   1.000
_cell.length_b   1.000
_cell.length_c   1.000
_cell.angle_alpha   90.00
_cell.angle_beta   90.00
_cell.angle_gamma   90.00
#
_symmetry.space_group_name_H-M   'P 1'
#
loop_
_entity.id
_entity.type
_entity.pdbx_description
1 polymer ?
#
loop_
_entity_poly.entity_id
_entity_poly.type
_entity_poly.pdbx_seq_one_letter_code
_entity_poly.pdbx_strand_id
1 'polypeptide(L)'
;MKKNQDIRRILCLIGQLIVKIIYKKLHKTNKDNKLTRNSSIIYRSDSVLKRDKLFLNQNLQIGKLAKEVGTNRTYLSRSIKSIKGTTFADYINFHRIAYAKEYMMNYSKAKTDSTINNMTSYLTSYKTNARGNSKCYSKSNSISSTTIDDLAIVSGFGSKRNFIRYFKKIEGITPGQYMKGLMVRQK
;
A
#
# COMPACT_ATOMS: atom_id res chain seq x y z
N MET A 1 -32.08 -47.76 -42.41
CA MET A 1 -30.63 -47.63 -42.10
C MET A 1 -30.19 -46.20 -41.74
N LYS A 2 -30.62 -45.15 -42.45
CA LYS A 2 -30.24 -43.74 -42.16
C LYS A 2 -30.63 -43.23 -40.76
N LYS A 3 -31.83 -43.54 -40.26
CA LYS A 3 -32.30 -43.13 -38.91
C LYS A 3 -31.34 -43.52 -37.76
N ASN A 4 -30.71 -44.70 -37.81
CA ASN A 4 -29.77 -45.13 -36.77
C ASN A 4 -28.44 -44.37 -36.82
N GLN A 5 -28.03 -43.92 -38.01
CA GLN A 5 -26.83 -43.10 -38.20
C GLN A 5 -27.06 -41.68 -37.70
N ASP A 6 -28.26 -41.14 -37.88
CA ASP A 6 -28.66 -39.83 -37.37
C ASP A 6 -28.77 -39.85 -35.84
N ILE A 7 -29.35 -40.90 -35.24
CA ILE A 7 -29.36 -41.09 -33.79
C ILE A 7 -27.93 -41.15 -33.21
N ARG A 8 -27.01 -41.88 -33.86
CA ARG A 8 -25.59 -41.94 -33.44
C ARG A 8 -24.90 -40.58 -33.52
N ARG A 9 -25.19 -39.79 -34.56
CA ARG A 9 -24.64 -38.43 -34.71
C ARG A 9 -25.18 -37.49 -33.63
N ILE A 10 -26.48 -37.54 -33.35
CA ILE A 10 -27.13 -36.74 -32.30
C ILE A 10 -26.54 -37.09 -30.94
N LEU A 11 -26.39 -38.37 -30.61
CA LEU A 11 -25.77 -38.81 -29.35
C LEU A 11 -24.32 -38.32 -29.20
N CYS A 12 -23.54 -38.33 -30.28
CA CYS A 12 -22.16 -37.82 -30.27
C CYS A 12 -22.13 -36.30 -30.01
N LEU A 13 -22.98 -35.51 -30.68
CA LEU A 13 -23.06 -34.06 -30.50
C LEU A 13 -23.50 -33.67 -29.09
N ILE A 14 -24.49 -34.39 -28.53
CA ILE A 14 -24.91 -34.22 -27.13
C ILE A 14 -23.73 -34.52 -26.20
N GLY A 15 -23.00 -35.62 -26.42
CA GLY A 15 -21.81 -35.96 -25.65
C GLY A 15 -20.73 -34.85 -25.69
N GLN A 16 -20.42 -34.32 -26.88
CA GLN A 16 -19.47 -33.22 -27.05
C GLN A 16 -19.93 -31.94 -26.31
N LEU A 17 -21.21 -31.62 -26.38
CA LEU A 17 -21.79 -30.47 -25.69
C LEU A 17 -21.71 -30.61 -24.17
N ILE A 18 -22.04 -31.80 -23.64
CA ILE A 18 -21.94 -32.10 -22.20
C ILE A 18 -20.51 -31.92 -21.71
N VAL A 19 -19.51 -32.47 -22.42
CA VAL A 19 -18.08 -32.31 -22.06
C VAL A 19 -17.68 -30.83 -22.05
N LYS A 20 -18.10 -30.04 -23.04
CA LYS A 20 -17.81 -28.60 -23.13
C LYS A 20 -18.42 -27.81 -21.96
N ILE A 21 -19.64 -28.16 -21.54
CA ILE A 21 -20.32 -27.56 -20.39
C ILE A 21 -19.59 -27.91 -19.09
N ILE A 22 -19.23 -29.18 -18.89
CA ILE A 22 -18.51 -29.64 -17.70
C ILE A 22 -17.16 -28.92 -17.58
N TYR A 23 -16.38 -28.87 -18.67
CA TYR A 23 -15.08 -28.19 -18.69
C TYR A 23 -15.20 -26.71 -18.31
N LYS A 24 -16.19 -26.00 -18.86
CA LYS A 24 -16.44 -24.57 -18.54
C LYS A 24 -16.81 -24.38 -17.06
N LYS A 25 -17.61 -25.28 -16.48
CA LYS A 25 -18.03 -25.23 -15.07
C LYS A 25 -16.86 -25.52 -14.12
N LEU A 26 -16.02 -26.51 -14.43
CA LEU A 26 -14.80 -26.83 -13.69
C LEU A 26 -13.76 -25.68 -13.74
N HIS A 27 -13.61 -25.02 -14.89
CA HIS A 27 -12.67 -23.90 -15.01
C HIS A 27 -13.13 -22.66 -14.22
N LYS A 28 -14.44 -22.38 -14.19
CA LYS A 28 -15.00 -21.26 -13.41
C LYS A 28 -14.81 -21.48 -11.90
N THR A 29 -15.17 -22.66 -11.39
CA THR A 29 -15.04 -23.02 -9.97
C THR A 29 -13.59 -22.97 -9.47
N ASN A 30 -12.63 -23.49 -10.26
CA ASN A 30 -11.21 -23.39 -9.91
C ASN A 30 -10.70 -21.94 -9.87
N LYS A 31 -11.17 -21.08 -10.78
CA LYS A 31 -10.81 -19.66 -10.78
C LYS A 31 -11.34 -18.94 -9.55
N ASP A 32 -12.58 -19.22 -9.16
CA ASP A 32 -13.23 -18.62 -7.98
C ASP A 32 -12.53 -19.07 -6.69
N ASN A 33 -12.22 -20.36 -6.55
CA ASN A 33 -11.46 -20.90 -5.41
C ASN A 33 -10.05 -20.28 -5.29
N LYS A 34 -9.37 -20.08 -6.43
CA LYS A 34 -8.07 -19.42 -6.47
C LYS A 34 -8.16 -17.95 -6.05
N LEU A 35 -9.20 -17.25 -6.47
CA LEU A 35 -9.45 -15.86 -6.08
C LEU A 35 -9.69 -15.76 -4.56
N THR A 36 -10.54 -16.63 -4.01
CA THR A 36 -10.81 -16.71 -2.56
C THR A 36 -9.52 -16.95 -1.75
N ARG A 37 -8.65 -17.87 -2.20
CA ARG A 37 -7.37 -18.14 -1.54
C ARG A 37 -6.41 -16.96 -1.61
N ASN A 38 -6.35 -16.26 -2.74
CA ASN A 38 -5.51 -15.08 -2.87
C ASN A 38 -6.01 -13.95 -1.96
N SER A 39 -7.33 -13.76 -1.86
CA SER A 39 -7.93 -12.77 -0.97
C SER A 39 -7.61 -13.03 0.49
N SER A 40 -7.64 -14.29 0.96
CA SER A 40 -7.31 -14.62 2.35
C SER A 40 -5.84 -14.35 2.70
N ILE A 41 -4.91 -14.61 1.76
CA ILE A 41 -3.49 -14.27 1.92
C ILE A 41 -3.32 -12.75 2.08
N ILE A 42 -4.01 -11.96 1.27
CA ILE A 42 -3.91 -10.50 1.30
C ILE A 42 -4.54 -9.92 2.56
N TYR A 43 -5.69 -10.45 3.00
CA TYR A 43 -6.28 -10.07 4.27
C TYR A 43 -5.32 -10.28 5.44
N ARG A 44 -4.72 -11.48 5.55
CA ARG A 44 -3.72 -11.78 6.59
C ARG A 44 -2.48 -10.90 6.48
N SER A 45 -2.04 -10.59 5.26
CA SER A 45 -0.93 -9.66 5.00
C SER A 45 -1.23 -8.26 5.51
N ASP A 46 -2.43 -7.73 5.21
CA ASP A 46 -2.87 -6.42 5.69
C ASP A 46 -2.93 -6.39 7.23
N SER A 47 -3.39 -7.46 7.88
CA SER A 47 -3.41 -7.58 9.35
C SER A 47 -2.01 -7.58 9.97
N VAL A 48 -1.10 -8.41 9.46
CA VAL A 48 0.30 -8.48 9.94
C VAL A 48 1.02 -7.15 9.75
N LEU A 49 0.89 -6.54 8.57
CA LEU A 49 1.51 -5.26 8.27
C LEU A 49 1.04 -4.16 9.22
N LYS A 50 -0.26 -4.09 9.54
CA LYS A 50 -0.81 -3.07 10.44
C LYS A 50 -0.40 -3.30 11.89
N ARG A 51 -0.54 -4.54 12.37
CA ARG A 51 -0.25 -4.91 13.77
C ARG A 51 1.22 -4.67 14.10
N ASP A 52 2.11 -5.17 13.26
CA ASP A 52 3.55 -5.20 13.55
C ASP A 52 4.30 -4.03 12.89
N LYS A 53 3.58 -3.16 12.17
CA LYS A 53 4.11 -2.01 11.41
C LYS A 53 5.34 -2.34 10.55
N LEU A 54 5.41 -3.56 10.01
CA LEU A 54 6.60 -4.04 9.28
C LEU A 54 6.94 -3.17 8.06
N PHE A 55 5.94 -2.47 7.50
CA PHE A 55 6.14 -1.53 6.39
C PHE A 55 7.07 -0.36 6.73
N LEU A 56 7.26 -0.04 8.01
CA LEU A 56 8.23 1.00 8.43
C LEU A 56 9.68 0.58 8.23
N ASN A 57 9.95 -0.73 8.17
CA ASN A 57 11.29 -1.21 7.85
C ASN A 57 11.58 -0.95 6.36
N GLN A 58 12.57 -0.09 6.09
CA GLN A 58 13.00 0.23 4.73
C GLN A 58 13.46 -1.01 3.95
N ASN A 59 14.09 -1.97 4.63
CA ASN A 59 14.65 -3.18 4.06
C ASN A 59 13.65 -4.36 4.08
N LEU A 60 12.36 -4.11 4.30
CA LEU A 60 11.34 -5.16 4.29
C LEU A 60 11.32 -5.88 2.94
N GLN A 61 11.61 -7.18 2.97
CA GLN A 61 11.52 -8.05 1.80
C GLN A 61 10.24 -8.89 1.84
N ILE A 62 9.72 -9.22 0.67
CA ILE A 62 8.53 -10.08 0.51
C ILE A 62 8.69 -11.44 1.20
N GLY A 63 9.90 -11.99 1.28
CA GLY A 63 10.17 -13.25 1.96
C GLY A 63 9.88 -13.19 3.46
N LYS A 64 10.20 -12.06 4.12
CA LYS A 64 9.89 -11.84 5.54
C LYS A 64 8.38 -11.79 5.74
N LEU A 65 7.65 -10.97 4.96
CA LEU A 65 6.19 -10.90 5.07
C LEU A 65 5.52 -12.24 4.77
N ALA A 66 6.00 -12.99 3.77
CA ALA A 66 5.47 -14.31 3.45
C ALA A 66 5.58 -15.29 4.62
N LYS A 67 6.71 -15.28 5.35
CA LYS A 67 6.89 -16.10 6.55
C LYS A 67 5.89 -15.73 7.65
N GLU A 68 5.74 -14.44 7.96
CA GLU A 68 4.78 -13.96 8.97
C GLU A 68 3.31 -14.28 8.60
N VAL A 69 3.01 -14.26 7.30
CA VAL A 69 1.68 -14.62 6.77
C VAL A 69 1.51 -16.14 6.64
N GLY A 70 2.53 -16.96 6.90
CA GLY A 70 2.46 -18.42 6.76
C GLY A 70 2.22 -18.87 5.31
N THR A 71 2.95 -18.28 4.36
CA THR A 71 2.95 -18.64 2.94
C THR A 71 4.38 -18.57 2.37
N ASN A 72 4.53 -18.73 1.06
CA ASN A 72 5.81 -18.53 0.37
C ASN A 72 5.83 -17.23 -0.46
N ARG A 73 7.05 -16.78 -0.79
CA ARG A 73 7.31 -15.57 -1.58
C ARG A 73 6.51 -15.53 -2.88
N THR A 74 6.50 -16.64 -3.62
CA THR A 74 5.86 -16.73 -4.93
C THR A 74 4.34 -16.61 -4.83
N TYR A 75 3.72 -17.28 -3.86
CA TYR A 75 2.29 -17.19 -3.60
C TYR A 75 1.89 -15.80 -3.16
N LEU A 76 2.60 -15.21 -2.19
CA LEU A 76 2.33 -13.84 -1.78
C LEU A 76 2.44 -12.85 -2.94
N SER A 77 3.49 -12.95 -3.76
CA SER A 77 3.65 -12.07 -4.93
C SER A 77 2.51 -12.23 -5.92
N ARG A 78 2.10 -13.47 -6.19
CA ARG A 78 0.97 -13.77 -7.10
C ARG A 78 -0.35 -13.26 -6.53
N SER A 79 -0.59 -13.43 -5.22
CA SER A 79 -1.80 -12.93 -4.56
C SER A 79 -1.85 -11.40 -4.57
N ILE A 80 -0.73 -10.71 -4.33
CA ILE A 80 -0.66 -9.23 -4.42
C ILE A 80 -0.99 -8.78 -5.84
N LYS A 81 -0.35 -9.38 -6.85
CA LYS A 81 -0.60 -9.01 -8.25
C LYS A 81 -2.04 -9.32 -8.67
N SER A 82 -2.59 -10.45 -8.25
CA SER A 82 -3.94 -10.89 -8.61
C SER A 82 -5.04 -10.08 -7.94
N ILE A 83 -4.86 -9.65 -6.69
CA ILE A 83 -5.90 -8.99 -5.89
C ILE A 83 -5.76 -7.47 -5.93
N LYS A 84 -4.54 -6.95 -5.76
CA LYS A 84 -4.28 -5.51 -5.70
C LYS A 84 -3.82 -4.94 -7.04
N GLY A 85 -3.41 -5.77 -8.00
CA GLY A 85 -2.92 -5.33 -9.33
C GLY A 85 -1.51 -4.74 -9.32
N THR A 86 -0.87 -4.64 -8.16
CA THR A 86 0.38 -3.90 -7.94
C THR A 86 1.59 -4.79 -7.68
N THR A 87 2.77 -4.17 -7.61
CA THR A 87 3.99 -4.84 -7.15
C THR A 87 4.04 -4.91 -5.62
N PHE A 88 4.93 -5.74 -5.06
CA PHE A 88 5.16 -5.75 -3.61
C PHE A 88 5.63 -4.38 -3.10
N ALA A 89 6.51 -3.69 -3.84
CA ALA A 89 6.99 -2.37 -3.43
C ALA A 89 5.86 -1.33 -3.39
N ASP A 90 5.00 -1.30 -4.41
CA ASP A 90 3.81 -0.45 -4.42
C ASP A 90 2.86 -0.78 -3.26
N TYR A 91 2.66 -2.07 -3.00
CA TYR A 91 1.80 -2.55 -1.91
C TYR A 91 2.32 -2.08 -0.54
N ILE A 92 3.62 -2.19 -0.26
CA ILE A 92 4.22 -1.66 0.97
C ILE A 92 4.15 -0.14 1.02
N ASN A 93 4.46 0.55 -0.08
CA ASN A 93 4.44 2.01 -0.12
C ASN A 93 3.02 2.57 0.09
N PHE A 94 1.97 1.85 -0.31
CA PHE A 94 0.59 2.23 0.03
C PHE A 94 0.36 2.28 1.54
N HIS A 95 0.80 1.25 2.27
CA HIS A 95 0.73 1.24 3.75
C HIS A 95 1.57 2.36 4.37
N ARG A 96 2.76 2.64 3.83
CA ARG A 96 3.61 3.75 4.28
C ARG A 96 2.94 5.12 4.11
N ILE A 97 2.29 5.36 2.96
CA ILE A 97 1.56 6.62 2.72
C ILE A 97 0.33 6.73 3.62
N ALA A 98 -0.41 5.64 3.83
CA ALA A 98 -1.54 5.62 4.75
C ALA A 98 -1.10 6.03 6.17
N TYR A 99 0.02 5.47 6.65
CA TYR A 99 0.62 5.84 7.93
C TYR A 99 1.07 7.30 7.98
N ALA A 100 1.72 7.80 6.91
CA ALA A 100 2.15 9.20 6.84
C ALA A 100 0.96 10.17 6.98
N LYS A 101 -0.17 9.85 6.34
CA LYS A 101 -1.39 10.66 6.44
C LYS A 101 -1.97 10.66 7.84
N GLU A 102 -2.04 9.49 8.48
CA GLU A 102 -2.48 9.37 9.87
C GLU A 102 -1.60 10.22 10.79
N TYR A 103 -0.28 10.14 10.61
CA TYR A 103 0.68 10.96 11.34
C TYR A 103 0.45 12.47 11.15
N MET A 104 0.24 12.93 9.91
CA MET A 104 -0.07 14.33 9.61
C MET A 104 -1.39 14.79 10.25
N MET A 105 -2.44 13.95 10.22
CA MET A 105 -3.74 14.27 10.80
C MET A 105 -3.68 14.38 12.33
N ASN A 106 -3.01 13.43 12.98
CA ASN A 106 -2.84 13.43 14.42
C ASN A 106 -2.01 14.63 14.89
N TYR A 107 -0.96 15.00 14.13
CA TYR A 107 -0.19 16.21 14.39
C TYR A 107 -1.03 17.49 14.28
N SER A 108 -1.93 17.57 13.30
CA SER A 108 -2.83 18.73 13.13
C SER A 108 -3.79 18.87 14.32
N LYS A 109 -4.37 17.76 14.81
CA LYS A 109 -5.27 17.74 15.98
C LYS A 109 -4.56 18.15 17.28
N ALA A 110 -3.37 17.61 17.54
CA ALA A 110 -2.62 17.98 18.74
C ALA A 110 -2.29 19.48 18.80
N LYS A 111 -2.14 20.14 17.63
CA LYS A 111 -1.88 21.57 17.53
C LYS A 111 -3.12 22.44 17.72
N THR A 112 -4.33 21.94 17.45
CA THR A 112 -5.59 22.66 17.73
C THR A 112 -5.93 22.62 19.22
N ASP A 113 -5.50 21.58 19.93
CA ASP A 113 -5.82 21.39 21.36
C ASP A 113 -4.82 22.11 22.29
N SER A 114 -3.66 22.53 21.77
CA SER A 114 -2.65 23.30 22.52
C SER A 114 -2.57 24.75 22.04
N THR A 115 -3.09 25.68 22.83
CA THR A 115 -2.76 27.11 22.77
C THR A 115 -1.23 27.32 22.75
N ILE A 116 -0.62 27.58 21.59
CA ILE A 116 0.78 28.03 21.50
C ILE A 116 0.87 29.17 20.48
N ASN A 117 0.35 30.33 20.89
CA ASN A 117 1.12 31.56 20.75
C ASN A 117 2.28 31.46 21.77
N ASN A 118 3.53 31.60 21.34
CA ASN A 118 4.71 32.11 22.09
C ASN A 118 6.08 31.62 21.58
N MET A 119 6.18 30.65 20.67
CA MET A 119 7.51 30.21 20.16
C MET A 119 7.85 30.76 18.76
N THR A 120 6.87 31.13 17.94
CA THR A 120 7.08 31.50 16.52
C THR A 120 7.88 32.81 16.33
N SER A 121 7.85 33.73 17.30
CA SER A 121 8.63 34.98 17.22
C SER A 121 10.13 34.77 17.40
N TYR A 122 10.56 33.73 18.11
CA TYR A 122 11.99 33.50 18.37
C TYR A 122 12.74 32.89 17.17
N LEU A 123 12.02 32.23 16.26
CA LEU A 123 12.64 31.41 15.22
C LEU A 123 12.83 32.11 13.86
N THR A 124 12.32 33.34 13.74
CA THR A 124 12.38 34.12 12.50
C THR A 124 13.71 34.90 12.36
N SER A 125 14.54 35.00 13.41
CA SER A 125 15.81 35.73 13.36
C SER A 125 17.02 34.92 12.85
N TYR A 126 16.97 33.58 12.83
CA TYR A 126 18.16 32.75 12.54
C TYR A 126 18.20 32.10 11.16
N LYS A 127 17.32 32.50 10.23
CA LYS A 127 17.45 32.13 8.82
C LYS A 127 18.07 33.27 8.01
N THR A 128 19.38 33.44 8.19
CA THR A 128 20.24 33.96 7.13
C THR A 128 21.41 32.98 6.96
N ASN A 129 21.79 32.81 5.69
CA ASN A 129 23.07 32.25 5.19
C ASN A 129 23.01 30.86 4.55
N ALA A 130 23.04 30.92 3.21
CA ALA A 130 24.02 30.27 2.33
C ALA A 130 24.05 28.74 2.16
N ARG A 131 23.87 28.35 0.88
CA ARG A 131 24.52 27.26 0.14
C ARG A 131 25.38 26.30 0.98
N GLY A 132 24.90 25.07 1.18
CA GLY A 132 25.70 24.00 1.78
C GLY A 132 24.92 22.69 1.83
N ASN A 133 25.26 21.78 0.93
CA ASN A 133 24.72 20.43 0.85
C ASN A 133 25.28 19.61 2.04
N SER A 134 24.53 19.46 3.13
CA SER A 134 24.97 18.67 4.29
C SER A 134 24.20 17.36 4.41
N LYS A 135 25.01 16.29 4.37
CA LYS A 135 24.70 14.88 4.59
C LYS A 135 24.56 14.60 6.10
N CYS A 136 23.89 13.47 6.40
CA CYS A 136 23.67 12.80 7.68
C CYS A 136 22.55 13.37 8.56
N TYR A 137 21.73 12.49 9.14
CA TYR A 137 21.41 12.54 10.57
C TYR A 137 21.10 11.14 11.10
N SER A 138 21.94 10.73 12.04
CA SER A 138 21.71 9.71 13.06
C SER A 138 20.79 10.24 14.15
N LYS A 139 19.82 9.43 14.54
CA LYS A 139 19.14 9.30 15.84
C LYS A 139 19.43 10.37 16.92
N SER A 140 18.46 11.23 17.22
CA SER A 140 18.07 11.69 18.58
C SER A 140 16.80 12.56 18.52
N ASN A 141 16.00 12.50 19.58
CA ASN A 141 14.70 13.17 19.74
C ASN A 141 14.80 14.71 19.69
N SER A 142 14.02 15.35 18.80
CA SER A 142 13.55 16.73 18.98
C SER A 142 12.37 17.01 18.04
N ILE A 143 11.17 17.04 18.61
CA ILE A 143 9.91 17.39 17.94
C ILE A 143 9.91 18.91 17.72
N SER A 144 10.23 19.37 16.52
CA SER A 144 9.90 20.73 16.09
C SER A 144 10.06 20.87 14.58
N SER A 145 8.94 21.10 13.88
CA SER A 145 8.80 21.09 12.41
C SER A 145 8.96 19.70 11.79
N THR A 146 7.86 18.94 11.65
CA THR A 146 7.87 17.73 10.82
C THR A 146 8.11 18.14 9.37
N THR A 147 9.37 18.12 8.96
CA THR A 147 9.70 18.40 7.58
C THR A 147 9.16 17.28 6.70
N ILE A 148 8.98 17.55 5.41
CA ILE A 148 8.62 16.50 4.44
C ILE A 148 9.65 15.37 4.43
N ASP A 149 10.90 15.65 4.84
CA ASP A 149 11.95 14.66 4.97
C ASP A 149 11.72 13.75 6.19
N ASP A 150 11.42 14.33 7.35
CA ASP A 150 11.08 13.58 8.57
C ASP A 150 9.88 12.67 8.32
N LEU A 151 8.83 13.17 7.66
CA LEU A 151 7.65 12.39 7.26
C LEU A 151 8.01 11.18 6.40
N ALA A 152 8.96 11.34 5.47
CA ALA A 152 9.43 10.25 4.64
C ALA A 152 10.14 9.20 5.50
N ILE A 153 11.04 9.62 6.40
CA ILE A 153 11.81 8.74 7.28
C ILE A 153 10.88 7.99 8.25
N VAL A 154 10.01 8.69 8.98
CA VAL A 154 9.13 8.05 9.96
C VAL A 154 8.11 7.11 9.32
N SER A 155 7.82 7.30 8.03
CA SER A 155 6.92 6.44 7.27
C SER A 155 7.66 5.28 6.58
N GLY A 156 8.96 5.13 6.78
CA GLY A 156 9.77 4.02 6.24
C GLY A 156 10.24 4.22 4.79
N PHE A 157 10.16 5.42 4.23
CA PHE A 157 10.76 5.72 2.92
C PHE A 157 12.25 6.01 3.06
N GLY A 158 13.05 5.35 2.23
CA GLY A 158 14.49 5.64 2.13
C GLY A 158 14.84 6.94 1.39
N SER A 159 13.85 7.66 0.85
CA SER A 159 14.10 8.95 0.21
C SER A 159 12.83 9.80 0.16
N LYS A 160 12.99 11.10 0.42
CA LYS A 160 11.97 12.13 0.24
C LYS A 160 11.38 12.15 -1.17
N ARG A 161 12.20 11.98 -2.21
CA ARG A 161 11.74 11.99 -3.60
C ARG A 161 10.74 10.86 -3.87
N ASN A 162 11.03 9.63 -3.43
CA ASN A 162 10.09 8.50 -3.57
C ASN A 162 8.83 8.72 -2.74
N PHE A 163 8.96 9.26 -1.52
CA PHE A 163 7.81 9.62 -0.70
C PHE A 163 6.88 10.60 -1.43
N ILE A 164 7.40 11.75 -1.89
CA ILE A 164 6.61 12.76 -2.61
C ILE A 164 5.94 12.15 -3.85
N ARG A 165 6.67 11.34 -4.62
CA ARG A 165 6.14 10.68 -5.82
C ARG A 165 4.96 9.77 -5.48
N TYR A 166 5.10 8.90 -4.47
CA TYR A 166 4.04 7.97 -4.08
C TYR A 166 2.86 8.68 -3.42
N PHE A 167 3.13 9.68 -2.58
CA PHE A 167 2.09 10.50 -1.97
C PHE A 167 1.25 11.19 -3.04
N LYS A 168 1.90 11.87 -4.01
CA LYS A 168 1.21 12.51 -5.14
C LYS A 168 0.50 11.51 -6.03
N LYS A 169 1.05 10.31 -6.24
CA LYS A 169 0.40 9.23 -7.00
C LYS A 169 -0.92 8.78 -6.35
N ILE A 170 -0.99 8.75 -5.01
CA ILE A 170 -2.16 8.28 -4.28
C ILE A 170 -3.17 9.41 -4.05
N GLU A 171 -2.71 10.59 -3.62
CA GLU A 171 -3.57 11.71 -3.22
C GLU A 171 -3.81 12.75 -4.32
N GLY A 172 -3.08 12.69 -5.43
CA GLY A 172 -3.11 13.68 -6.51
C GLY A 172 -2.32 14.97 -6.24
N ILE A 173 -2.01 15.26 -4.96
CA ILE A 173 -1.30 16.48 -4.52
C ILE A 173 -0.02 16.16 -3.75
N THR A 174 0.87 17.14 -3.62
CA THR A 174 2.11 16.96 -2.85
C THR A 174 1.84 16.91 -1.33
N PRO A 175 2.69 16.24 -0.54
CA PRO A 175 2.59 16.23 0.92
C PRO A 175 2.48 17.63 1.54
N GLY A 176 3.25 18.61 1.04
CA GLY A 176 3.20 19.98 1.53
C GLY A 176 1.87 20.67 1.25
N GLN A 177 1.29 20.47 0.06
CA GLN A 177 -0.06 20.96 -0.27
C GLN A 177 -1.12 20.28 0.59
N TYR A 178 -0.99 18.98 0.83
CA TYR A 178 -1.87 18.22 1.70
C TYR A 178 -1.86 18.78 3.13
N MET A 179 -0.68 18.98 3.72
CA MET A 179 -0.53 19.57 5.05
C MET A 179 -1.12 20.98 5.15
N LYS A 180 -0.85 21.85 4.15
CA LYS A 180 -1.46 23.19 4.10
C LYS A 180 -2.99 23.10 4.08
N GLY A 181 -3.55 22.16 3.31
CA GLY A 181 -4.98 21.92 3.26
C GLY A 181 -5.58 21.44 4.58
N LEU A 182 -4.88 20.61 5.36
CA LEU A 182 -5.33 20.19 6.70
C LEU A 182 -5.44 21.39 7.65
N MET A 183 -4.47 22.30 7.62
CA MET A 183 -4.46 23.50 8.47
C MET A 183 -5.59 24.49 8.13
N VAL A 184 -6.02 24.54 6.87
CA VAL A 184 -7.09 25.47 6.42
C VAL A 184 -8.49 24.95 6.75
N ARG A 185 -8.72 23.63 6.75
CA ARG A 185 -10.03 23.02 7.10
C ARG A 185 -10.35 23.02 8.60
N GLN A 186 -9.38 23.41 9.44
CA GLN A 186 -9.52 23.46 10.90
C GLN A 186 -9.78 24.89 11.42
N LYS A 187 -10.03 25.84 10.52
CA LYS A 187 -10.58 27.16 10.84
C LYS A 187 -12.06 27.18 10.51
#